data_AF-A0A2V1B7F8-F1
#
_entry.id   AF-A0A2V1B7F8-F1
#
_cell.length_a   1.000
_cell.length_b   1.000
_cell.length_c   1.000
_cell.angle_alpha   90.00
_cell.angle_beta   90.00
_cell.angle_gamma   90.00
#
_symmetry.space_group_name_H-M   'P 1'
#
loop_
_entity.id
_entity.type
_entity.pdbx_description
1 polymer ?
#
loop_
_entity_poly.entity_id
_entity_poly.type
_entity_poly.pdbx_seq_one_letter_code
_entity_poly.pdbx_strand_id
1 'polypeptide(L)'
;MFQTLIDRAGDRWVLIAKKTTIPIPKIHAYALSDDTRPLSSFLILQYIEGRKLTHTDLRGLSDEQCTRLHTSLAGIYAQLRRLEFPSIGYLTRRSDGFKVCKRTVSIDLNMQELEGLAPRCIQSRYYGSGSTLTSATEYVAILLKIADNTFTGDRSPISQEEGEDQLYHLHIFRQYAIPQYKNFLTHFDKFLAVLRVIKQEQYGNEILTKEWEIGKQKSGFMVANALENWTAID
;
A
#
# COMPACT_ATOMS: atom_id res chain seq x y z
N MET A 1 -20.22 -5.12 -1.33
CA MET A 1 -18.73 -5.04 -1.26
C MET A 1 -18.17 -3.84 -2.04
N PHE A 2 -18.62 -3.59 -3.28
CA PHE A 2 -18.22 -2.42 -4.08
C PHE A 2 -18.59 -1.06 -3.46
N GLN A 3 -19.76 -0.97 -2.85
CA GLN A 3 -20.25 0.20 -2.13
C GLN A 3 -19.23 0.76 -1.11
N THR A 4 -18.75 -0.11 -0.23
CA THR A 4 -17.80 0.24 0.84
C THR A 4 -16.42 0.62 0.30
N LEU A 5 -16.01 0.08 -0.85
CA LEU A 5 -14.75 0.42 -1.50
C LEU A 5 -14.78 1.84 -2.07
N ILE A 6 -15.90 2.23 -2.69
CA ILE A 6 -16.07 3.58 -3.24
C ILE A 6 -16.20 4.62 -2.12
N ASP A 7 -16.93 4.33 -1.04
CA ASP A 7 -16.99 5.21 0.14
C ASP A 7 -15.62 5.42 0.78
N ARG A 8 -14.87 4.32 1.00
CA ARG A 8 -13.49 4.38 1.56
C ARG A 8 -12.52 5.12 0.64
N ALA A 9 -12.63 4.92 -0.67
CA ALA A 9 -11.79 5.62 -1.64
C ALA A 9 -12.16 7.11 -1.70
N GLY A 10 -13.45 7.44 -1.70
CA GLY A 10 -13.97 8.80 -1.74
C GLY A 10 -13.53 9.64 -0.54
N ASP A 11 -13.64 9.10 0.68
CA ASP A 11 -13.22 9.83 1.89
C ASP A 11 -11.72 10.14 1.91
N ARG A 12 -10.88 9.18 1.49
CA ARG A 12 -9.43 9.41 1.32
C ARG A 12 -9.16 10.47 0.27
N TRP A 13 -9.90 10.45 -0.84
CA TRP A 13 -9.72 11.42 -1.92
C TRP A 13 -10.04 12.84 -1.46
N VAL A 14 -11.16 13.02 -0.76
CA VAL A 14 -11.56 14.32 -0.23
C VAL A 14 -10.55 14.83 0.80
N LEU A 15 -9.99 13.95 1.64
CA LEU A 15 -8.95 14.34 2.59
C LEU A 15 -7.70 14.85 1.86
N ILE A 16 -7.18 14.06 0.92
CA ILE A 16 -5.97 14.41 0.15
C ILE A 16 -6.20 15.73 -0.59
N ALA A 17 -7.36 15.91 -1.21
CA ALA A 17 -7.70 17.13 -1.96
C ALA A 17 -7.73 18.37 -1.07
N LYS A 18 -8.20 18.23 0.18
CA LYS A 18 -8.31 19.33 1.14
C LYS A 18 -7.00 19.66 1.85
N LYS A 19 -6.10 18.69 1.99
CA LYS A 19 -4.92 18.80 2.87
C LYS A 19 -3.60 18.80 2.12
N THR A 20 -3.62 18.60 0.80
CA THR A 20 -2.41 18.52 -0.03
C THR A 20 -2.59 19.31 -1.32
N THR A 21 -1.48 19.62 -1.99
CA THR A 21 -1.45 20.21 -3.33
C THR A 21 -1.32 19.14 -4.43
N ILE A 22 -1.42 17.85 -4.06
CA ILE A 22 -1.27 16.74 -5.00
C ILE A 22 -2.42 16.80 -6.02
N PRO A 23 -2.13 16.83 -7.33
CA PRO A 23 -3.15 16.86 -8.34
C PRO A 23 -3.86 15.51 -8.39
N ILE A 24 -5.08 15.48 -7.87
CA ILE A 24 -5.93 14.28 -7.87
C ILE A 24 -7.25 14.55 -8.59
N PRO A 25 -7.85 13.52 -9.24
CA PRO A 25 -9.10 13.68 -9.96
C PRO A 25 -10.21 14.18 -9.04
N LYS A 26 -10.94 15.21 -9.45
CA LYS A 26 -12.18 15.61 -8.77
C LYS A 26 -13.28 14.59 -9.03
N ILE A 27 -14.08 14.30 -8.03
CA ILE A 27 -15.30 13.49 -8.20
C ILE A 27 -16.39 14.39 -8.77
N HIS A 28 -16.88 14.08 -9.98
CA HIS A 28 -17.97 14.81 -10.63
C HIS A 28 -19.34 14.26 -10.23
N ALA A 29 -19.47 12.93 -10.22
CA ALA A 29 -20.68 12.25 -9.81
C ALA A 29 -20.36 10.85 -9.31
N TYR A 30 -21.19 10.32 -8.43
CA TYR A 30 -21.14 8.93 -8.04
C TYR A 30 -22.54 8.46 -7.68
N ALA A 31 -22.82 7.19 -7.93
CA ALA A 31 -23.99 6.51 -7.41
C ALA A 31 -23.55 5.24 -6.71
N LEU A 32 -24.30 4.91 -5.69
CA LEU A 32 -23.96 3.93 -4.69
C LEU A 32 -25.25 3.27 -4.27
N SER A 33 -25.51 2.10 -4.85
CA SER A 33 -26.76 1.38 -4.69
C SER A 33 -26.46 -0.11 -4.56
N ASP A 34 -27.18 -0.75 -3.63
CA ASP A 34 -27.17 -2.21 -3.43
C ASP A 34 -28.01 -2.96 -4.48
N ASP A 35 -28.46 -2.25 -5.51
CA ASP A 35 -29.24 -2.82 -6.60
C ASP A 35 -28.35 -3.66 -7.53
N THR A 36 -28.90 -4.78 -8.01
CA THR A 36 -28.23 -5.72 -8.92
C THR A 36 -28.23 -5.25 -10.38
N ARG A 37 -28.93 -4.14 -10.69
CA ARG A 37 -28.96 -3.57 -12.04
C ARG A 37 -27.57 -3.11 -12.51
N PRO A 38 -27.23 -3.24 -13.81
CA PRO A 38 -26.03 -2.64 -14.38
C PRO A 38 -25.99 -1.13 -14.08
N LEU A 39 -24.81 -0.60 -13.73
CA LEU A 39 -24.58 0.81 -13.36
C LEU A 39 -25.31 1.28 -12.09
N SER A 40 -25.78 0.38 -11.22
CA SER A 40 -26.33 0.74 -9.90
C SER A 40 -25.29 1.43 -9.00
N SER A 41 -24.01 1.10 -9.20
CA SER A 41 -22.87 1.75 -8.56
C SER A 41 -21.89 2.26 -9.61
N PHE A 42 -21.56 3.56 -9.57
CA PHE A 42 -20.60 4.16 -10.49
C PHE A 42 -19.86 5.35 -9.86
N LEU A 43 -18.72 5.71 -10.44
CA LEU A 43 -17.92 6.85 -10.05
C LEU A 43 -17.40 7.56 -11.31
N ILE A 44 -17.77 8.83 -11.46
CA ILE A 44 -17.34 9.71 -12.56
C ILE A 44 -16.33 10.69 -12.02
N LEU A 45 -15.16 10.71 -12.66
CA LEU A 45 -13.99 11.45 -12.21
C LEU A 45 -13.54 12.43 -13.27
N GLN A 46 -12.94 13.52 -12.82
CA GLN A 46 -12.23 14.44 -13.68
C GLN A 46 -11.15 13.68 -14.43
N TYR A 47 -11.16 13.80 -15.75
CA TYR A 47 -10.05 13.34 -16.56
C TYR A 47 -8.82 14.21 -16.28
N ILE A 48 -7.73 13.58 -15.86
CA ILE A 48 -6.42 14.22 -15.78
C ILE A 48 -5.68 13.88 -17.05
N GLU A 49 -5.37 14.89 -17.85
CA GLU A 49 -4.57 14.73 -19.04
C GLU A 49 -3.17 14.22 -18.68
N GLY A 50 -2.76 13.15 -19.34
CA GLY A 50 -1.46 12.54 -19.13
C GLY A 50 -1.38 11.13 -19.68
N ARG A 51 -0.16 10.59 -19.66
CA ARG A 51 0.13 9.20 -20.02
C ARG A 51 0.59 8.42 -18.79
N LYS A 52 0.18 7.16 -18.69
CA LYS A 52 0.70 6.26 -17.66
C LYS A 52 2.20 6.08 -17.88
N LEU A 53 2.99 6.28 -16.84
CA LEU A 53 4.43 5.99 -16.88
C LEU A 53 4.62 4.48 -16.96
N THR A 54 5.33 4.02 -18.00
CA THR A 54 5.68 2.60 -18.18
C THR A 54 7.10 2.33 -17.68
N HIS A 55 7.44 1.05 -17.45
CA HIS A 55 8.81 0.66 -17.13
C HIS A 55 9.81 1.09 -18.21
N THR A 56 9.40 1.07 -19.48
CA THR A 56 10.24 1.53 -20.60
C THR A 56 10.48 3.04 -20.53
N ASP A 57 9.46 3.83 -20.22
CA ASP A 57 9.61 5.28 -20.03
C ASP A 57 10.59 5.58 -18.90
N LEU A 58 10.50 4.84 -17.77
CA LEU A 58 11.38 5.03 -16.61
C LEU A 58 12.85 4.68 -16.91
N ARG A 59 13.10 3.66 -17.74
CA ARG A 59 14.47 3.29 -18.17
C ARG A 59 15.07 4.29 -19.15
N GLY A 60 14.24 4.95 -19.95
CA GLY A 60 14.67 5.90 -20.96
C GLY A 60 14.86 7.34 -20.45
N LEU A 61 14.66 7.61 -19.16
CA LEU A 61 14.79 8.95 -18.61
C LEU A 61 16.25 9.42 -18.61
N SER A 62 16.48 10.66 -19.05
CA SER A 62 17.75 11.34 -18.77
C SER A 62 17.93 11.61 -17.28
N ASP A 63 19.15 11.89 -16.84
CA ASP A 63 19.43 12.23 -15.43
C ASP A 63 18.63 13.45 -14.95
N GLU A 64 18.42 14.44 -15.80
CA GLU A 64 17.60 15.63 -15.49
C GLU A 64 16.12 15.27 -15.32
N GLN A 65 15.56 14.46 -16.23
CA GLN A 65 14.16 14.01 -16.14
C GLN A 65 13.94 13.11 -14.92
N CYS A 66 14.89 12.24 -14.64
CA CYS A 66 14.92 11.38 -13.46
C CYS A 66 14.94 12.22 -12.17
N THR A 67 15.78 13.26 -12.13
CA THR A 67 15.84 14.20 -11.01
C THR A 67 14.51 14.93 -10.81
N ARG A 68 13.91 15.46 -11.88
CA ARG A 68 12.59 16.11 -11.82
C ARG A 68 11.49 15.17 -11.33
N LEU A 69 11.49 13.92 -11.82
CA LEU A 69 10.54 12.89 -11.38
C LEU A 69 10.71 12.60 -9.89
N HIS A 70 11.95 12.37 -9.43
CA HIS A 70 12.23 12.12 -8.01
C HIS A 70 11.83 13.32 -7.14
N THR A 71 12.11 14.55 -7.55
CA THR A 71 11.69 15.76 -6.83
C THR A 71 10.18 15.85 -6.70
N SER A 72 9.44 15.57 -7.79
CA SER A 72 7.97 15.57 -7.77
C SER A 72 7.42 14.49 -6.83
N LEU A 73 7.91 13.25 -6.96
CA LEU A 73 7.52 12.14 -6.08
C LEU A 73 7.85 12.43 -4.61
N ALA A 74 9.04 12.97 -4.34
CA ALA A 74 9.47 13.31 -3.00
C ALA A 74 8.57 14.38 -2.38
N GLY A 75 8.15 15.38 -3.17
CA GLY A 75 7.14 16.35 -2.75
C GLY A 75 5.79 15.72 -2.41
N ILE A 76 5.32 14.77 -3.23
CA ILE A 76 4.07 14.02 -2.98
C ILE A 76 4.17 13.22 -1.67
N TYR A 77 5.22 12.39 -1.51
CA TYR A 77 5.44 11.59 -0.30
C TYR A 77 5.63 12.46 0.94
N ALA A 78 6.31 13.61 0.79
CA ALA A 78 6.50 14.53 1.89
C ALA A 78 5.18 15.09 2.42
N GLN A 79 4.25 15.41 1.52
CA GLN A 79 2.89 15.88 1.87
C GLN A 79 2.05 14.76 2.47
N LEU A 80 2.03 13.57 1.86
CA LEU A 80 1.27 12.42 2.36
C LEU A 80 1.71 12.00 3.76
N ARG A 81 3.02 11.99 4.04
CA ARG A 81 3.56 11.64 5.37
C ARG A 81 3.08 12.58 6.49
N ARG A 82 2.70 13.81 6.16
CA ARG A 82 2.16 14.78 7.13
C ARG A 82 0.68 14.56 7.45
N LEU A 83 -0.01 13.72 6.69
CA LEU A 83 -1.35 13.26 7.01
C LEU A 83 -1.25 12.18 8.08
N GLU A 84 -0.88 12.59 9.29
CA GLU A 84 -0.73 11.69 10.43
C GLU A 84 -2.09 11.34 11.03
N PHE A 85 -2.24 10.07 11.39
CA PHE A 85 -3.43 9.56 12.05
C PHE A 85 -3.04 8.89 13.36
N PRO A 86 -3.86 9.01 14.42
CA PRO A 86 -3.56 8.41 15.71
C PRO A 86 -3.67 6.87 15.71
N SER A 87 -4.23 6.28 14.66
CA SER A 87 -4.40 4.83 14.54
C SER A 87 -4.50 4.39 13.08
N ILE A 88 -4.34 3.09 12.88
CA ILE A 88 -4.45 2.36 11.61
C ILE A 88 -5.86 1.78 11.52
N GLY A 89 -6.50 2.01 10.38
CA GLY A 89 -7.89 1.63 10.12
C GLY A 89 -8.38 2.18 8.79
N TYR A 90 -9.70 2.19 8.57
CA TYR A 90 -10.29 2.84 7.40
C TYR A 90 -10.73 4.26 7.75
N LEU A 91 -10.60 5.18 6.78
CA LEU A 91 -11.00 6.57 6.96
C LEU A 91 -12.50 6.71 6.77
N THR A 92 -13.17 7.46 7.65
CA THR A 92 -14.57 7.86 7.48
C THR A 92 -14.73 9.35 7.71
N ARG A 93 -15.49 9.99 6.83
CA ARG A 93 -15.90 11.38 7.00
C ARG A 93 -17.07 11.48 7.97
N ARG A 94 -16.97 12.41 8.92
CA ARG A 94 -18.01 12.76 9.90
C ARG A 94 -18.27 14.27 9.87
N SER A 95 -19.29 14.72 10.59
CA SER A 95 -19.64 16.14 10.68
C SER A 95 -18.53 16.99 11.31
N ASP A 96 -17.71 16.40 12.18
CA ASP A 96 -16.58 17.02 12.90
C ASP A 96 -15.22 16.87 12.21
N GLY A 97 -15.14 16.18 11.06
CA GLY A 97 -13.91 15.99 10.31
C GLY A 97 -13.71 14.56 9.82
N PHE A 98 -12.47 14.10 9.82
CA PHE A 98 -12.12 12.73 9.43
C PHE A 98 -11.76 11.92 10.66
N LYS A 99 -12.32 10.72 10.76
CA LYS A 99 -12.02 9.78 11.84
C LYS A 99 -11.54 8.46 11.26
N VAL A 100 -10.52 7.90 11.89
CA VAL A 100 -10.12 6.52 11.61
C VAL A 100 -11.05 5.58 12.35
N CYS A 101 -11.70 4.70 11.59
CA CYS A 101 -12.64 3.70 12.06
C CYS A 101 -12.01 2.30 12.05
N LYS A 102 -12.59 1.41 12.86
CA LYS A 102 -12.05 0.11 13.27
C LYS A 102 -11.80 -0.86 12.11
N ARG A 103 -10.72 -1.65 12.22
CA ARG A 103 -10.31 -2.78 11.36
C ARG A 103 -10.16 -2.48 9.86
N THR A 104 -8.95 -2.73 9.34
CA THR A 104 -8.76 -2.93 7.91
C THR A 104 -9.30 -4.31 7.52
N VAL A 105 -10.18 -4.34 6.53
CA VAL A 105 -10.67 -5.58 5.91
C VAL A 105 -10.28 -5.50 4.44
N SER A 106 -9.33 -6.35 4.03
CA SER A 106 -8.92 -6.56 2.64
C SER A 106 -9.72 -7.71 2.03
N ILE A 107 -9.62 -7.85 0.72
CA ILE A 107 -10.22 -8.97 -0.01
C ILE A 107 -9.60 -10.29 0.49
N ASP A 108 -8.27 -10.33 0.62
CA ASP A 108 -7.53 -11.53 1.10
C ASP A 108 -7.97 -11.96 2.49
N LEU A 109 -8.20 -11.00 3.40
CA LEU A 109 -8.70 -11.30 4.75
C LEU A 109 -10.09 -11.93 4.73
N ASN A 110 -10.94 -11.53 3.78
CA ASN A 110 -12.24 -12.15 3.61
C ASN A 110 -12.10 -13.55 2.99
N MET A 111 -11.19 -13.72 2.02
CA MET A 111 -10.94 -14.99 1.37
C MET A 111 -10.45 -16.05 2.37
N GLN A 112 -9.45 -15.72 3.16
CA GLN A 112 -8.93 -16.60 4.21
C GLN A 112 -9.97 -16.94 5.29
N GLU A 113 -10.89 -16.01 5.60
CA GLU A 113 -11.99 -16.30 6.53
C GLU A 113 -12.97 -17.32 5.93
N LEU A 114 -13.25 -17.25 4.63
CA LEU A 114 -14.08 -18.24 3.92
C LEU A 114 -13.41 -19.61 3.86
N GLU A 115 -12.08 -19.64 3.76
CA GLU A 115 -11.25 -20.86 3.78
C GLU A 115 -11.12 -21.46 5.20
N GLY A 116 -11.68 -20.80 6.22
CA GLY A 116 -11.63 -21.27 7.61
C GLY A 116 -10.28 -21.06 8.29
N LEU A 117 -9.39 -20.24 7.71
CA LEU A 117 -8.07 -19.93 8.25
C LEU A 117 -8.14 -18.95 9.44
N ALA A 118 -9.32 -18.42 9.74
CA ALA A 118 -9.60 -17.55 10.90
C ALA A 118 -8.61 -16.37 11.09
N PRO A 119 -8.28 -15.57 10.04
CA PRO A 119 -7.41 -14.40 10.15
C PRO A 119 -7.91 -13.38 11.19
N ARG A 120 -9.23 -13.34 11.45
CA ARG A 120 -9.82 -12.48 12.49
C ARG A 120 -9.34 -12.81 13.91
N CYS A 121 -9.02 -14.08 14.19
CA CYS A 121 -8.45 -14.51 15.47
C CYS A 121 -7.01 -14.03 15.65
N ILE A 122 -6.25 -13.92 14.56
CA ILE A 122 -4.90 -13.34 14.59
C ILE A 122 -5.02 -11.84 14.85
N GLN A 123 -5.89 -11.16 14.12
CA GLN A 123 -6.11 -9.72 14.30
C GLN A 123 -6.54 -9.39 15.75
N SER A 124 -7.49 -10.12 16.33
CA SER A 124 -8.03 -9.82 17.66
C SER A 124 -6.98 -9.84 18.78
N ARG A 125 -5.86 -10.54 18.61
CA ARG A 125 -4.74 -10.55 19.57
C ARG A 125 -3.94 -9.25 19.62
N TYR A 126 -4.03 -8.44 18.58
CA TYR A 126 -3.29 -7.18 18.45
C TYR A 126 -4.17 -5.95 18.60
N TYR A 127 -5.43 -6.06 18.20
CA TYR A 127 -6.40 -4.98 18.41
C TYR A 127 -6.83 -4.95 19.89
N GLY A 128 -6.42 -3.91 20.63
CA GLY A 128 -6.86 -3.68 22.01
C GLY A 128 -8.37 -3.41 22.15
N SER A 129 -8.82 -3.06 23.36
CA SER A 129 -10.24 -2.83 23.71
C SER A 129 -10.98 -1.82 22.79
N GLY A 130 -10.25 -0.91 22.13
CA GLY A 130 -10.77 0.05 21.16
C GLY A 130 -10.93 -0.46 19.72
N SER A 131 -10.42 -1.65 19.37
CA SER A 131 -10.37 -2.18 17.99
C SER A 131 -9.66 -1.28 16.95
N THR A 132 -8.75 -0.45 17.42
CA THR A 132 -7.88 0.43 16.62
C THR A 132 -6.43 0.10 16.95
N LEU A 133 -5.58 0.07 15.94
CA LEU A 133 -4.17 -0.28 16.11
C LEU A 133 -3.33 0.99 16.03
N THR A 134 -2.46 1.25 17.01
CA THR A 134 -1.71 2.52 17.09
C THR A 134 -0.25 2.37 16.68
N SER A 135 0.20 1.13 16.41
CA SER A 135 1.59 0.82 16.03
C SER A 135 1.66 0.22 14.63
N ALA A 136 2.43 0.85 13.75
CA ALA A 136 2.74 0.31 12.43
C ALA A 136 3.53 -1.01 12.51
N THR A 137 4.41 -1.15 13.50
CA THR A 137 5.17 -2.39 13.72
C THR A 137 4.25 -3.56 14.07
N GLU A 138 3.27 -3.33 14.93
CA GLU A 138 2.26 -4.33 15.26
C GLU A 138 1.40 -4.65 14.04
N TYR A 139 1.09 -3.66 13.19
CA TYR A 139 0.33 -3.88 11.96
C TYR A 139 1.08 -4.80 10.99
N VAL A 140 2.36 -4.52 10.76
CA VAL A 140 3.21 -5.38 9.94
C VAL A 140 3.31 -6.78 10.52
N ALA A 141 3.44 -6.92 11.85
CA ALA A 141 3.44 -8.23 12.50
C ALA A 141 2.12 -8.99 12.30
N ILE A 142 0.97 -8.31 12.31
CA ILE A 142 -0.32 -8.91 11.96
C ILE A 142 -0.30 -9.42 10.52
N LEU A 143 0.09 -8.58 9.56
CA LEU A 143 0.13 -8.97 8.14
C LEU A 143 1.04 -10.18 7.90
N LEU A 144 2.22 -10.19 8.53
CA LEU A 144 3.15 -11.33 8.46
C LEU A 144 2.53 -12.60 9.02
N LYS A 145 1.84 -12.53 10.16
CA LYS A 145 1.18 -13.70 10.75
C LYS A 145 -0.01 -14.19 9.92
N ILE A 146 -0.73 -13.30 9.27
CA ILE A 146 -1.85 -13.65 8.40
C ILE A 146 -1.35 -14.35 7.14
N ALA A 147 -0.25 -13.87 6.55
CA ALA A 147 0.42 -14.56 5.45
C ALA A 147 0.95 -15.94 5.86
N ASP A 148 1.64 -16.02 6.99
CA ASP A 148 2.17 -17.29 7.54
C ASP A 148 1.05 -18.30 7.84
N ASN A 149 -0.08 -17.83 8.36
CA ASN A 149 -1.26 -18.66 8.61
C ASN A 149 -1.92 -19.17 7.33
N THR A 150 -1.80 -18.42 6.23
CA THR A 150 -2.23 -18.91 4.90
C THR A 150 -1.31 -20.00 4.43
N PHE A 151 0.00 -19.77 4.50
CA PHE A 151 1.02 -20.73 4.09
C PHE A 151 0.97 -22.05 4.88
N THR A 152 0.69 -21.98 6.19
CA THR A 152 0.68 -23.15 7.08
C THR A 152 -0.69 -23.81 7.21
N GLY A 153 -1.77 -23.05 7.03
CA GLY A 153 -3.15 -23.49 7.21
C GLY A 153 -3.83 -23.93 5.92
N ASP A 154 -3.24 -23.64 4.75
CA ASP A 154 -3.76 -24.12 3.48
C ASP A 154 -3.81 -25.66 3.50
N ARG A 155 -5.03 -26.17 3.34
CA ARG A 155 -5.33 -27.61 3.29
C ARG A 155 -5.35 -28.12 1.87
N SER A 156 -4.95 -27.31 0.89
CA SER A 156 -4.75 -27.80 -0.46
C SER A 156 -3.76 -28.97 -0.39
N PRO A 157 -4.13 -30.18 -0.82
CA PRO A 157 -3.20 -31.29 -0.90
C PRO A 157 -2.24 -30.96 -2.04
N ILE A 158 -1.20 -30.18 -1.72
CA ILE A 158 -0.16 -29.80 -2.65
C ILE A 158 0.49 -31.10 -3.10
N SER A 159 0.36 -31.42 -4.39
CA SER A 159 1.10 -32.53 -4.97
C SER A 159 2.60 -32.29 -4.81
N GLN A 160 3.42 -33.33 -4.81
CA GLN A 160 4.88 -33.18 -4.71
C GLN A 160 5.42 -32.21 -5.79
N GLU A 161 4.80 -32.23 -6.97
CA GLU A 161 5.13 -31.37 -8.13
C GLU A 161 4.84 -29.88 -7.85
N GLU A 162 3.71 -29.54 -7.23
CA GLU A 162 3.38 -28.15 -6.84
C GLU A 162 4.24 -27.65 -5.67
N GLY A 163 4.66 -28.53 -4.76
CA GLY A 163 5.60 -28.18 -3.68
C GLY A 163 7.00 -27.90 -4.19
N GLU A 164 7.46 -28.65 -5.20
CA GLU A 164 8.70 -28.40 -5.92
C GLU A 164 8.61 -27.09 -6.72
N ASP A 165 7.47 -26.80 -7.35
CA ASP A 165 7.25 -25.57 -8.09
C ASP A 165 7.24 -24.32 -7.18
N GLN A 166 6.58 -24.37 -6.02
CA GLN A 166 6.63 -23.27 -5.04
C GLN A 166 8.05 -23.00 -4.49
N LEU A 167 8.82 -24.06 -4.19
CA LEU A 167 10.21 -23.93 -3.77
C LEU A 167 11.10 -23.40 -4.89
N TYR A 168 10.82 -23.81 -6.13
CA TYR A 168 11.47 -23.29 -7.32
C TYR A 168 11.16 -21.79 -7.50
N HIS A 169 9.90 -21.36 -7.45
CA HIS A 169 9.52 -19.94 -7.53
C HIS A 169 10.12 -19.11 -6.40
N LEU A 170 10.18 -19.64 -5.17
CA LEU A 170 10.87 -18.98 -4.06
C LEU A 170 12.38 -18.86 -4.31
N HIS A 171 13.00 -19.90 -4.88
CA HIS A 171 14.42 -19.89 -5.25
C HIS A 171 14.71 -18.89 -6.37
N ILE A 172 13.91 -18.90 -7.44
CA ILE A 172 14.00 -17.98 -8.58
C ILE A 172 13.72 -16.55 -8.14
N PHE A 173 12.72 -16.31 -7.28
CA PHE A 173 12.49 -15.00 -6.67
C PHE A 173 13.74 -14.52 -5.94
N ARG A 174 14.37 -15.37 -5.11
CA ARG A 174 15.63 -15.00 -4.43
C ARG A 174 16.78 -14.79 -5.42
N GLN A 175 16.89 -15.60 -6.46
CA GLN A 175 18.00 -15.53 -7.42
C GLN A 175 17.90 -14.32 -8.35
N TYR A 176 16.70 -13.95 -8.80
CA TYR A 176 16.48 -12.93 -9.83
C TYR A 176 15.87 -11.63 -9.32
N ALA A 177 15.13 -11.64 -8.20
CA ALA A 177 14.64 -10.41 -7.59
C ALA A 177 15.74 -9.69 -6.80
N ILE A 178 16.71 -10.40 -6.21
CA ILE A 178 17.82 -9.78 -5.46
C ILE A 178 18.71 -8.89 -6.36
N PRO A 179 19.12 -9.30 -7.57
CA PRO A 179 19.85 -8.42 -8.50
C PRO A 179 19.04 -7.20 -8.95
N GLN A 180 17.75 -7.37 -9.25
CA GLN A 180 16.87 -6.25 -9.63
C GLN A 180 16.62 -5.30 -8.45
N TYR A 181 16.55 -5.84 -7.24
CA TYR A 181 16.46 -5.09 -6.01
C TYR A 181 17.70 -4.21 -5.78
N LYS A 182 18.91 -4.66 -6.13
CA LYS A 182 20.11 -3.79 -6.05
C LYS A 182 20.00 -2.55 -6.93
N ASN A 183 19.48 -2.69 -8.15
CA ASN A 183 19.23 -1.55 -9.04
C ASN A 183 18.12 -0.64 -8.46
N PHE A 184 17.03 -1.22 -7.94
CA PHE A 184 16.00 -0.47 -7.23
C PHE A 184 16.59 0.31 -6.05
N LEU A 185 17.46 -0.31 -5.25
CA LEU A 185 18.13 0.35 -4.12
C LEU A 185 18.97 1.54 -4.57
N THR A 186 19.68 1.45 -5.69
CA THR A 186 20.44 2.60 -6.24
C THR A 186 19.53 3.76 -6.64
N HIS A 187 18.40 3.48 -7.29
CA HIS A 187 17.42 4.53 -7.61
C HIS A 187 16.74 5.09 -6.36
N PHE A 188 16.46 4.22 -5.40
CA PHE A 188 15.88 4.60 -4.11
C PHE A 188 16.85 5.48 -3.29
N ASP A 189 18.15 5.24 -3.34
CA ASP A 189 19.17 6.09 -2.71
C ASP A 189 19.18 7.50 -3.31
N LYS A 190 19.11 7.59 -4.64
CA LYS A 190 18.97 8.89 -5.34
C LYS A 190 17.69 9.61 -4.90
N PHE A 191 16.58 8.90 -4.80
CA PHE A 191 15.32 9.44 -4.30
C PHE A 191 15.42 9.90 -2.84
N LEU A 192 16.03 9.10 -1.95
CA LEU A 192 16.20 9.44 -0.53
C LEU A 192 17.07 10.68 -0.34
N ALA A 193 18.09 10.87 -1.17
CA ALA A 193 18.91 12.08 -1.17
C ALA A 193 18.06 13.33 -1.49
N VAL A 194 17.24 13.26 -2.55
CA VAL A 194 16.32 14.36 -2.91
C VAL A 194 15.29 14.61 -1.82
N LEU A 195 14.71 13.54 -1.26
CA LEU A 195 13.73 13.65 -0.17
C LEU A 195 14.33 14.28 1.08
N ARG A 196 15.60 13.98 1.41
CA ARG A 196 16.32 14.58 2.53
C ARG A 196 16.43 16.09 2.38
N VAL A 197 16.85 16.56 1.20
CA VAL A 197 16.98 18.00 0.89
C VAL A 197 15.62 18.68 1.03
N ILE A 198 14.58 18.16 0.37
CA ILE A 198 13.22 18.73 0.43
C ILE A 198 12.71 18.75 1.88
N LYS A 199 12.91 17.67 2.63
CA LYS A 199 12.43 17.57 4.01
C LYS A 199 13.15 18.55 4.94
N GLN A 200 14.45 18.73 4.75
CA GLN A 200 15.25 19.68 5.51
C GLN A 200 14.88 21.14 5.16
N GLU A 201 14.79 21.48 3.87
CA GLU A 201 14.49 22.84 3.41
C GLU A 201 13.06 23.26 3.73
N GLN A 202 12.08 22.38 3.53
CA GLN A 202 10.67 22.72 3.71
C GLN A 202 10.16 22.52 5.14
N TYR A 203 10.76 21.59 5.90
CA TYR A 203 10.20 21.16 7.19
C TYR A 203 11.24 21.02 8.32
N GLY A 204 12.52 21.31 8.07
CA GLY A 204 13.57 21.35 9.09
C GLY A 204 13.84 20.01 9.79
N ASN A 205 13.47 18.87 9.19
CA ASN A 205 13.73 17.56 9.75
C ASN A 205 13.94 16.50 8.66
N GLU A 206 14.45 15.33 9.03
CA GLU A 206 14.73 14.22 8.12
C GLU A 206 14.03 12.91 8.54
N ILE A 207 12.96 13.00 9.34
CA ILE A 207 12.34 11.84 10.01
C ILE A 207 11.97 10.76 8.99
N LEU A 208 11.29 11.15 7.90
CA LEU A 208 10.86 10.22 6.86
C LEU A 208 12.04 9.54 6.17
N THR A 209 13.09 10.29 5.85
CA THR A 209 14.28 9.74 5.20
C THR A 209 14.99 8.75 6.13
N LYS A 210 15.08 9.05 7.43
CA LYS A 210 15.69 8.14 8.43
C LYS A 210 14.85 6.88 8.64
N GLU A 211 13.53 7.00 8.73
CA GLU A 211 12.60 5.85 8.80
C GLU A 211 12.80 4.91 7.60
N TRP A 212 12.92 5.46 6.40
CA TRP A 212 13.05 4.68 5.17
C TRP A 212 14.45 4.08 4.97
N GLU A 213 15.50 4.77 5.40
CA GLU A 213 16.86 4.20 5.49
C GLU A 213 16.90 2.96 6.39
N ILE A 214 16.25 3.02 7.55
CA ILE A 214 16.15 1.89 8.49
C ILE A 214 15.36 0.73 7.85
N GLY A 215 14.23 1.04 7.20
CA GLY A 215 13.41 0.04 6.50
C GLY A 215 14.15 -0.66 5.35
N LYS A 216 14.96 0.10 4.61
CA LYS A 216 15.82 -0.39 3.52
C LYS A 216 16.87 -1.39 4.01
N GLN A 217 17.56 -1.07 5.12
CA GLN A 217 18.58 -1.95 5.71
C GLN A 217 18.02 -3.29 6.22
N LYS A 218 16.75 -3.31 6.66
CA LYS A 218 16.10 -4.51 7.19
C LYS A 218 15.41 -5.38 6.14
N SER A 219 15.58 -5.08 4.84
CA SER A 219 14.87 -5.76 3.74
C SER A 219 13.34 -5.69 3.85
N GLY A 220 12.79 -4.77 4.66
CA GLY A 220 11.36 -4.71 4.97
C GLY A 220 10.49 -4.46 3.73
N PHE A 221 11.03 -3.72 2.76
CA PHE A 221 10.36 -3.45 1.48
C PHE A 221 10.26 -4.69 0.58
N MET A 222 11.26 -5.59 0.60
CA MET A 222 11.15 -6.84 -0.17
C MET A 222 10.10 -7.77 0.41
N VAL A 223 10.03 -7.85 1.74
CA VAL A 223 9.05 -8.69 2.44
C VAL A 223 7.63 -8.17 2.21
N ALA A 224 7.39 -6.86 2.37
CA ALA A 224 6.10 -6.26 2.10
C ALA A 224 5.67 -6.40 0.62
N ASN A 225 6.58 -6.14 -0.32
CA ASN A 225 6.26 -6.23 -1.75
C ASN A 225 6.06 -7.68 -2.22
N ALA A 226 6.82 -8.65 -1.68
CA ALA A 226 6.60 -10.06 -1.96
C ALA A 226 5.23 -10.54 -1.42
N LEU A 227 4.84 -10.07 -0.24
CA LEU A 227 3.56 -10.41 0.40
C LEU A 227 2.36 -9.74 -0.28
N GLU A 228 2.52 -8.55 -0.85
CA GLU A 228 1.45 -7.86 -1.57
C GLU A 228 1.24 -8.37 -2.99
N ASN A 229 2.24 -9.03 -3.60
CA ASN A 229 2.20 -9.49 -4.99
C ASN A 229 2.29 -11.01 -5.16
N TRP A 230 2.21 -11.80 -4.09
CA TRP A 230 2.36 -13.27 -4.18
C TRP A 230 1.29 -13.94 -5.06
N THR A 231 0.09 -13.35 -5.18
CA THR A 231 -0.97 -13.81 -6.10
C THR A 231 -0.85 -13.28 -7.53
N ALA A 232 0.20 -12.51 -7.83
CA ALA A 232 0.49 -11.98 -9.18
C ALA A 232 1.69 -12.69 -9.83
N ILE A 233 2.20 -13.75 -9.19
CA ILE A 233 3.27 -14.62 -9.67
C ILE A 233 2.63 -15.97 -10.06
N ASP A 234 1.56 -15.88 -10.86
CA ASP A 234 1.02 -17.00 -11.65
C ASP A 234 1.49 -16.82 -13.11
#